data_AF-A0A5E4NBL3-F1
#
_entry.id   AF-A0A5E4NBL3-F1
#
_cell.length_a   1.000
_cell.length_b   1.000
_cell.length_c   1.000
_cell.angle_alpha   90.00
_cell.angle_beta   90.00
_cell.angle_gamma   90.00
#
_symmetry.space_group_name_H-M   'P 1'
#
loop_
_entity.id
_entity.type
_entity.pdbx_description
1 polymer ?
#
loop_
_entity_poly.entity_id
_entity_poly.type
_entity_poly.pdbx_seq_one_letter_code
_entity_poly.pdbx_strand_id
1 'polypeptide(L)'
;MVASAEGRVFAIYNNLPNSLNKILIKNKNQSFENHLSNLSPKNGNLWSTTKILLKYKLPLVPIINPHGELATTDGEKAELFKEHLTETFMPHSDIQIPSHTDIVNRSLVSPLSTFPAVKHFTPGEVKFTIQKYSLKKSPGFDLITAEVARSLPKRAIVRVGTSLSGLAKINAGIPQGGILSPLLYNIYAADQPTSPNTAVAEFADDKAIISIHDNPHTASHNLQLHLDLMADWYKKWRIKVNQSKSLHTTFTLRRTPCPMVSQIPSSQTAKYLGLTIDRRLTWSHHIKTKRLALNARLRILKTLISNNKHTPLNTKLLIYKSLFKPMWTYGLQLWGNAKISNTNKIQTFQNKFLRLITNSPPYISNLTLHTDLKMKSIVAVAFYKRFHSKLPSHSNPLILNLATLTIPGNPPRRLKRKWCRDLLTV
;
A
#
# COMPACT_ATOMS: atom_id res chain seq x y z
N MET A 1 -47.15 17.68 -5.89
CA MET A 1 -46.31 17.76 -7.11
C MET A 1 -45.06 16.87 -7.09
N VAL A 2 -44.47 16.52 -5.93
CA VAL A 2 -43.23 15.72 -5.86
C VAL A 2 -43.44 14.23 -6.20
N ALA A 3 -44.57 13.61 -5.81
CA ALA A 3 -44.86 12.20 -6.09
C ALA A 3 -45.02 11.84 -7.59
N SER A 4 -45.33 12.83 -8.45
CA SER A 4 -45.47 12.64 -9.90
C SER A 4 -44.12 12.59 -10.63
N ALA A 5 -43.07 13.21 -10.05
CA ALA A 5 -41.73 13.22 -10.62
C ALA A 5 -40.98 11.90 -10.37
N GLU A 6 -41.10 11.32 -9.17
CA GLU A 6 -40.45 10.05 -8.82
C GLU A 6 -40.99 8.87 -9.63
N GLY A 7 -42.31 8.80 -9.86
CA GLY A 7 -42.92 7.77 -10.71
C GLY A 7 -42.46 7.83 -12.17
N ARG A 8 -42.23 9.04 -12.71
CA ARG A 8 -41.67 9.23 -14.06
C ARG A 8 -40.20 8.81 -14.15
N VAL A 9 -39.40 9.09 -13.12
CA VAL A 9 -37.99 8.67 -13.05
C VAL A 9 -37.87 7.15 -12.98
N PHE A 10 -38.71 6.48 -12.17
CA PHE A 10 -38.74 5.01 -12.11
C PHE A 10 -39.18 4.36 -13.44
N ALA A 11 -40.18 4.94 -14.13
CA ALA A 11 -40.61 4.45 -15.43
C ALA A 11 -39.53 4.61 -16.51
N ILE A 12 -38.79 5.73 -16.50
CA ILE A 12 -37.66 5.97 -17.41
C ILE A 12 -36.51 4.99 -17.09
N TYR A 13 -36.20 4.78 -15.81
CA TYR A 13 -35.15 3.86 -15.37
C TYR A 13 -35.45 2.40 -15.74
N ASN A 14 -36.72 1.98 -15.75
CA ASN A 14 -37.11 0.64 -16.18
C ASN A 14 -37.23 0.50 -17.72
N ASN A 15 -37.53 1.57 -18.45
CA ASN A 15 -37.62 1.52 -19.92
C ASN A 15 -36.25 1.52 -20.61
N LEU A 16 -35.23 2.16 -20.02
CA LEU A 16 -33.88 2.21 -20.57
C LEU A 16 -33.21 0.83 -20.73
N PRO A 17 -33.20 -0.06 -19.71
CA PRO A 17 -32.69 -1.43 -19.83
C PRO A 17 -33.46 -2.25 -20.85
N ASN A 18 -34.78 -2.09 -20.93
CA ASN A 18 -35.61 -2.80 -21.90
C ASN A 18 -35.35 -2.35 -23.34
N SER A 19 -35.14 -1.05 -23.55
CA SER A 19 -34.73 -0.50 -24.84
C SER A 19 -33.34 -0.97 -25.25
N LEU A 20 -32.37 -0.95 -24.31
CA LEU A 20 -31.02 -1.48 -24.53
C LEU A 20 -31.06 -2.97 -24.88
N ASN A 21 -31.84 -3.77 -24.16
CA ASN A 21 -32.00 -5.19 -24.44
C ASN A 21 -32.61 -5.44 -25.82
N LYS A 22 -33.61 -4.65 -26.25
CA LYS A 22 -34.17 -4.73 -27.61
C LYS A 22 -33.12 -4.41 -28.68
N ILE A 23 -32.31 -3.38 -28.48
CA ILE A 23 -31.23 -3.00 -29.41
C ILE A 23 -30.16 -4.10 -29.45
N LEU A 24 -29.78 -4.65 -28.29
CA LEU A 24 -28.81 -5.75 -28.20
C LEU A 24 -29.31 -7.02 -28.88
N ILE A 25 -30.59 -7.38 -28.71
CA ILE A 25 -31.20 -8.52 -29.39
C ILE A 25 -31.18 -8.28 -30.91
N LYS A 26 -31.57 -7.10 -31.38
CA LYS A 26 -31.54 -6.76 -32.80
C LYS A 26 -30.13 -6.87 -33.39
N ASN A 27 -29.12 -6.36 -32.69
CA ASN A 27 -27.73 -6.43 -33.13
C ASN A 27 -27.19 -7.88 -33.12
N LYS A 28 -27.54 -8.68 -32.10
CA LYS A 28 -27.21 -10.11 -32.06
C LYS A 28 -27.85 -10.88 -33.21
N ASN A 29 -29.12 -10.62 -33.50
CA ASN A 29 -29.82 -11.26 -34.61
C ASN A 29 -29.18 -10.88 -35.95
N GLN A 30 -28.85 -9.61 -36.15
CA GLN A 30 -28.20 -9.17 -37.39
C GLN A 30 -26.79 -9.73 -37.54
N SER A 31 -26.03 -9.83 -36.44
CA SER A 31 -24.73 -10.51 -36.42
C SER A 31 -24.85 -12.01 -36.74
N PHE A 32 -25.91 -12.66 -36.23
CA PHE A 32 -26.20 -14.06 -36.52
C PHE A 32 -26.63 -14.28 -37.96
N GLU A 33 -27.49 -13.43 -38.52
CA GLU A 33 -27.87 -13.45 -39.94
C GLU A 33 -26.65 -13.25 -40.84
N ASN A 34 -25.79 -12.28 -40.52
CA ASN A 34 -24.52 -12.08 -41.23
C ASN A 34 -23.59 -13.28 -41.10
N HIS A 35 -23.60 -13.98 -39.96
CA HIS A 35 -22.80 -15.19 -39.78
C HIS A 35 -23.34 -16.34 -40.65
N LEU A 36 -24.66 -16.51 -40.71
CA LEU A 36 -25.32 -17.52 -41.53
C LEU A 36 -25.14 -17.27 -43.03
N SER A 37 -25.26 -16.02 -43.49
CA SER A 37 -25.10 -15.66 -44.90
C SER A 37 -23.67 -15.86 -45.42
N ASN A 38 -22.69 -15.89 -44.51
CA ASN A 38 -21.28 -16.15 -44.81
C ASN A 38 -20.87 -17.63 -44.72
N LEU A 39 -21.80 -18.55 -44.42
CA LEU A 39 -21.51 -19.98 -44.38
C LEU A 39 -21.36 -20.54 -45.79
N SER A 40 -20.27 -21.26 -46.03
CA SER A 40 -19.96 -21.86 -47.32
C SER A 40 -19.34 -23.24 -47.13
N PRO A 41 -19.77 -24.26 -47.90
CA PRO A 41 -19.18 -25.59 -47.84
C PRO A 41 -17.71 -25.61 -48.29
N LYS A 42 -17.24 -24.60 -49.04
CA LYS A 42 -15.86 -24.54 -49.56
C LYS A 42 -14.81 -24.14 -48.52
N ASN A 43 -15.21 -23.38 -47.48
CA ASN A 43 -14.27 -22.79 -46.52
C ASN A 43 -14.20 -23.57 -45.19
N GLY A 44 -14.88 -24.72 -45.08
CA GLY A 44 -14.93 -25.53 -43.85
C GLY A 44 -15.68 -24.88 -42.66
N ASN A 45 -16.16 -23.65 -42.81
CA ASN A 45 -16.88 -22.91 -41.78
C ASN A 45 -18.27 -23.50 -41.52
N LEU A 46 -18.96 -23.98 -42.56
CA LEU A 46 -20.25 -24.68 -42.46
C LEU A 46 -20.15 -25.95 -41.61
N TRP A 47 -19.08 -26.73 -41.78
CA TRP A 47 -18.82 -27.94 -40.99
C TRP A 47 -18.51 -27.61 -39.52
N SER A 48 -17.71 -26.56 -39.29
CA SER A 48 -17.36 -26.12 -37.94
C SER A 48 -18.59 -25.62 -37.18
N THR A 49 -19.46 -24.85 -37.83
CA THR A 49 -20.70 -24.34 -37.22
C THR A 49 -21.72 -25.44 -36.99
N THR A 50 -21.92 -26.36 -37.93
CA THR A 50 -22.79 -27.55 -37.72
C THR A 50 -22.29 -28.41 -36.57
N LYS A 51 -20.99 -28.64 -36.44
CA LYS A 51 -20.42 -29.40 -35.32
C LYS A 51 -20.65 -28.73 -33.96
N ILE A 52 -20.66 -27.39 -33.91
CA ILE A 52 -20.98 -26.63 -32.70
C ILE A 52 -22.48 -26.71 -32.39
N LEU A 53 -23.35 -26.61 -33.40
CA LEU A 53 -24.81 -26.70 -33.25
C LEU A 53 -25.27 -28.09 -32.81
N LEU A 54 -24.65 -29.14 -33.35
CA LEU A 54 -24.94 -30.53 -33.01
C LEU A 54 -24.28 -30.97 -31.69
N LYS A 55 -23.46 -30.12 -31.07
CA LYS A 55 -22.83 -30.46 -29.80
C LYS A 55 -23.88 -30.45 -28.70
N TYR A 56 -24.36 -31.63 -28.32
CA TYR A 56 -25.22 -31.82 -27.16
C TYR A 56 -24.51 -31.24 -25.93
N LYS A 57 -25.08 -30.18 -25.35
CA LYS A 57 -24.68 -29.69 -24.04
C LYS A 57 -25.47 -30.48 -23.02
N LEU A 58 -24.79 -31.40 -22.33
CA LEU A 58 -25.35 -32.01 -21.13
C LEU A 58 -25.80 -30.86 -20.20
N PRO A 59 -27.04 -30.89 -19.67
CA PRO A 59 -27.43 -29.94 -18.66
C PRO A 59 -26.42 -30.04 -17.51
N LEU A 60 -25.84 -28.91 -17.13
CA LEU A 60 -24.96 -28.87 -15.97
C LEU A 60 -25.82 -29.20 -14.75
N VAL A 61 -25.65 -30.42 -14.24
CA VAL A 61 -26.30 -30.82 -12.99
C VAL A 61 -25.71 -29.93 -11.91
N PRO A 62 -26.54 -29.15 -11.21
CA PRO A 62 -26.02 -28.25 -10.20
C PRO A 62 -25.41 -29.08 -9.06
N ILE A 63 -24.32 -28.57 -8.49
CA ILE A 63 -23.55 -29.30 -7.49
C ILE A 63 -24.36 -29.30 -6.20
N ILE A 64 -24.71 -30.51 -5.74
CA ILE A 64 -25.51 -30.73 -4.54
C ILE A 64 -24.55 -31.18 -3.44
N ASN A 65 -24.65 -30.57 -2.27
CA ASN A 65 -23.89 -31.00 -1.11
C ASN A 65 -24.39 -32.36 -0.59
N PRO A 66 -23.63 -33.07 0.26
CA PRO A 66 -24.08 -34.34 0.86
C PRO A 66 -25.38 -34.22 1.68
N HIS A 67 -25.77 -32.99 2.05
CA HIS A 67 -27.00 -32.68 2.78
C HIS A 67 -28.21 -32.37 1.88
N GLY A 68 -28.05 -32.41 0.54
CA GLY A 68 -29.14 -32.19 -0.42
C GLY A 68 -29.38 -30.73 -0.85
N GLU A 69 -28.57 -29.78 -0.39
CA GLU A 69 -28.66 -28.36 -0.75
C GLU A 69 -27.78 -28.00 -1.95
N LEU A 70 -28.19 -26.95 -2.68
CA LEU A 70 -27.52 -26.51 -3.89
C LEU A 70 -26.34 -25.58 -3.59
N ALA A 71 -25.16 -25.89 -4.12
CA ALA A 71 -24.03 -24.97 -4.12
C ALA A 71 -24.26 -23.85 -5.15
N THR A 72 -24.58 -22.65 -4.68
CA THR A 72 -24.98 -21.53 -5.54
C THR A 72 -23.80 -20.63 -5.86
N THR A 73 -22.95 -20.36 -4.86
CA THR A 73 -21.79 -19.47 -5.00
C THR A 73 -20.56 -20.21 -5.51
N ASP A 74 -19.66 -19.50 -6.19
CA ASP A 74 -18.40 -20.10 -6.69
C ASP A 74 -17.49 -20.56 -5.53
N GLY A 75 -17.60 -19.92 -4.36
CA GLY A 75 -16.91 -20.32 -3.15
C GLY A 75 -17.42 -21.63 -2.56
N GLU A 76 -18.75 -21.78 -2.44
CA GLU A 76 -19.38 -23.04 -1.98
C GLU A 76 -19.02 -24.21 -2.90
N LYS A 77 -19.06 -24.00 -4.22
CA LYS A 77 -18.68 -25.03 -5.20
C LYS A 77 -17.23 -25.43 -5.04
N ALA A 78 -16.33 -24.47 -4.84
CA ALA A 78 -14.90 -24.74 -4.66
C ALA A 78 -14.62 -25.55 -3.39
N GLU A 79 -15.28 -25.22 -2.27
CA GLU A 79 -15.12 -26.00 -1.03
C GLU A 79 -15.70 -27.41 -1.14
N LEU A 80 -16.87 -27.59 -1.75
CA LEU A 80 -17.42 -28.91 -2.03
C LEU A 80 -16.52 -29.76 -2.91
N PHE A 81 -15.92 -29.17 -3.95
CA PHE A 81 -14.92 -29.86 -4.76
C PHE A 81 -13.69 -30.24 -3.96
N LYS A 82 -13.19 -29.36 -3.09
CA LYS A 82 -12.04 -29.64 -2.24
C LYS A 82 -12.34 -30.78 -1.28
N GLU A 83 -13.49 -30.78 -0.60
CA GLU A 83 -13.92 -31.87 0.28
C GLU A 83 -13.99 -33.20 -0.48
N HIS A 84 -14.71 -33.21 -1.61
CA HIS A 84 -14.84 -34.41 -2.45
C HIS A 84 -13.49 -34.93 -2.97
N LEU A 85 -12.60 -34.04 -3.43
CA LEU A 85 -11.26 -34.43 -3.87
C LEU A 85 -10.40 -34.94 -2.71
N THR A 86 -10.55 -34.38 -1.51
CA THR A 86 -9.82 -34.84 -0.31
C THR A 86 -10.25 -36.25 0.08
N GLU A 87 -11.55 -36.54 0.02
CA GLU A 87 -12.10 -37.88 0.26
C GLU A 87 -11.71 -38.88 -0.83
N THR A 88 -11.71 -38.44 -2.09
CA THR A 88 -11.38 -39.31 -3.23
C THR A 88 -9.89 -39.64 -3.29
N PHE A 89 -9.03 -38.67 -2.99
CA PHE A 89 -7.58 -38.80 -3.02
C PHE A 89 -7.00 -38.98 -1.61
N MET A 90 -7.54 -39.93 -0.85
CA MET A 90 -6.89 -40.37 0.38
C MET A 90 -5.63 -41.19 0.03
N PRO A 91 -4.49 -40.94 0.69
CA PRO A 91 -3.30 -41.76 0.50
C PRO A 91 -3.60 -43.20 0.93
N HIS A 92 -3.20 -44.16 0.09
CA HIS A 92 -3.31 -45.58 0.42
C HIS A 92 -2.64 -45.88 1.76
N SER A 93 -3.35 -46.62 2.62
CA SER A 93 -2.94 -46.98 4.00
C SER A 93 -1.59 -47.68 4.07
N ASP A 94 -1.23 -48.36 2.99
CA ASP A 94 -0.04 -49.18 2.75
C ASP A 94 1.19 -48.38 2.29
N ILE A 95 1.05 -47.07 2.03
CA ILE A 95 2.14 -46.17 1.61
C ILE A 95 2.54 -45.18 2.72
N GLN A 96 1.97 -45.30 3.93
CA GLN A 96 2.40 -44.51 5.09
C GLN A 96 3.76 -45.00 5.61
N ILE A 97 4.81 -44.70 4.85
CA ILE A 97 6.20 -44.86 5.28
C ILE A 97 6.48 -43.65 6.19
N PRO A 98 6.63 -43.83 7.52
CA PRO A 98 6.76 -42.72 8.45
C PRO A 98 7.95 -41.81 8.11
N SER A 99 9.02 -42.38 7.58
CA SER A 99 10.19 -41.63 7.12
C SER A 99 9.89 -40.72 5.92
N HIS A 100 9.04 -41.14 4.98
CA HIS A 100 8.62 -40.29 3.87
C HIS A 100 7.69 -39.17 4.34
N THR A 101 6.75 -39.48 5.23
CA THR A 101 5.86 -38.48 5.84
C THR A 101 6.65 -37.45 6.65
N ASP A 102 7.70 -37.87 7.37
CA ASP A 102 8.62 -36.98 8.07
C ASP A 102 9.46 -36.13 7.12
N ILE A 103 9.90 -36.67 5.98
CA ILE A 103 10.59 -35.91 4.93
C ILE A 103 9.65 -34.84 4.34
N VAL A 104 8.41 -35.21 4.02
CA VAL A 104 7.42 -34.29 3.47
C VAL A 104 7.07 -33.20 4.49
N ASN A 105 6.79 -33.56 5.74
CA ASN A 105 6.52 -32.60 6.81
C ASN A 105 7.71 -31.68 7.08
N ARG A 106 8.93 -32.24 7.10
CA ARG A 106 10.17 -31.44 7.24
C ARG A 106 10.37 -30.52 6.04
N SER A 107 9.98 -30.91 4.82
CA SER A 107 10.07 -30.07 3.63
C SER A 107 9.00 -28.97 3.56
N LEU A 108 7.79 -29.24 4.05
CA LEU A 108 6.71 -28.25 4.16
C LEU A 108 7.01 -27.16 5.20
N VAL A 109 7.74 -27.52 6.26
CA VAL A 109 8.12 -26.61 7.35
C VAL A 109 9.53 -26.04 7.16
N SER A 110 10.37 -26.63 6.29
CA SER A 110 11.68 -26.05 6.00
C SER A 110 11.49 -24.71 5.30
N PRO A 111 12.21 -23.65 5.69
CA PRO A 111 12.24 -22.42 4.91
C PRO A 111 12.62 -22.79 3.47
N LEU A 112 11.83 -22.31 2.49
CA LEU A 112 12.10 -22.49 1.06
C LEU A 112 13.61 -22.35 0.85
N SER A 113 14.25 -23.39 0.31
CA SER A 113 15.68 -23.38 0.01
C SER A 113 15.98 -22.04 -0.64
N THR A 114 16.98 -21.33 -0.10
CA THR A 114 17.50 -20.08 -0.65
C THR A 114 17.50 -20.23 -2.16
N PHE A 115 16.61 -19.49 -2.84
CA PHE A 115 16.52 -19.58 -4.28
C PHE A 115 17.95 -19.44 -4.82
N PRO A 116 18.40 -20.30 -5.75
CA PRO A 116 19.65 -20.04 -6.44
C PRO A 116 19.59 -18.59 -6.94
N ALA A 117 20.72 -17.87 -6.83
CA ALA A 117 20.79 -16.46 -7.20
C ALA A 117 20.00 -16.24 -8.49
N VAL A 118 19.00 -15.35 -8.43
CA VAL A 118 18.04 -15.14 -9.52
C VAL A 118 18.84 -15.01 -10.80
N LYS A 119 18.64 -15.94 -11.74
CA LYS A 119 19.33 -15.87 -13.04
C LYS A 119 19.04 -14.49 -13.62
N HIS A 120 20.10 -13.76 -13.96
CA HIS A 120 19.96 -12.48 -14.65
C HIS A 120 19.07 -12.70 -15.87
N PHE A 121 17.99 -11.91 -15.96
CA PHE A 121 17.06 -11.97 -17.07
C PHE A 121 17.08 -10.65 -17.83
N THR A 122 16.91 -10.74 -19.14
CA THR A 122 16.86 -9.55 -19.98
C THR A 122 15.44 -8.97 -20.06
N PRO A 123 15.26 -7.65 -20.29
CA PRO A 123 13.94 -7.08 -20.58
C PRO A 123 13.25 -7.75 -21.77
N GLY A 124 14.02 -8.30 -22.72
CA GLY A 124 13.52 -9.08 -23.84
C GLY A 124 12.88 -10.40 -23.41
N GLU A 125 13.52 -11.15 -22.50
CA GLU A 125 12.97 -12.38 -21.92
C GLU A 125 11.70 -12.12 -21.13
N VAL A 126 11.65 -11.04 -20.34
CA VAL A 126 10.43 -10.65 -19.61
C VAL A 126 9.30 -10.37 -20.59
N LYS A 127 9.56 -9.61 -21.66
CA LYS A 127 8.57 -9.31 -22.70
C LYS A 127 8.08 -10.57 -23.40
N PHE A 128 8.98 -11.48 -23.77
CA PHE A 128 8.63 -12.76 -24.39
C PHE A 128 7.76 -13.61 -23.46
N THR A 129 8.12 -13.68 -22.19
CA THR A 129 7.39 -14.43 -21.17
C THR A 129 5.98 -13.88 -20.98
N ILE A 130 5.80 -12.56 -20.87
CA ILE A 130 4.49 -11.89 -20.78
C ILE A 130 3.63 -12.21 -22.03
N GLN A 131 4.24 -12.22 -23.22
CA GLN A 131 3.52 -12.54 -24.45
C GLN A 131 3.10 -14.00 -24.53
N LYS A 132 3.92 -14.95 -24.08
CA LYS A 132 3.57 -16.38 -24.08
C LYS A 132 2.72 -16.83 -22.89
N TYR A 133 2.58 -15.99 -21.87
CA TYR A 133 1.83 -16.35 -20.66
C TYR A 133 0.35 -16.60 -20.98
N SER A 134 -0.15 -17.79 -20.61
CA SER A 134 -1.50 -18.22 -20.94
C SER A 134 -2.56 -17.37 -20.22
N LEU A 135 -3.53 -16.85 -20.98
CA LEU A 135 -4.67 -16.10 -20.44
C LEU A 135 -5.60 -16.94 -19.55
N LYS A 136 -5.53 -18.28 -19.67
CA LYS A 136 -6.39 -19.21 -18.93
C LYS A 136 -5.79 -19.66 -17.60
N LYS A 137 -4.60 -19.17 -17.23
CA LYS A 137 -3.99 -19.51 -15.95
C LYS A 137 -4.52 -18.60 -14.85
N SER A 138 -4.87 -19.20 -13.72
CA SER A 138 -5.15 -18.51 -12.48
C SER A 138 -3.96 -17.63 -12.09
N PRO A 139 -4.19 -16.44 -11.53
CA PRO A 139 -3.10 -15.63 -11.01
C PRO A 139 -2.40 -16.36 -9.85
N GLY A 140 -1.10 -16.10 -9.68
CA GLY A 140 -0.34 -16.61 -8.54
C GLY A 140 -0.73 -15.92 -7.23
N PHE A 141 0.05 -16.15 -6.18
CA PHE A 141 -0.12 -15.50 -4.87
C PHE A 141 -0.09 -13.95 -4.96
N ASP A 142 0.65 -13.43 -5.93
CA ASP A 142 0.78 -12.02 -6.28
C ASP A 142 -0.47 -11.42 -6.95
N LEU A 143 -1.47 -12.25 -7.28
CA LEU A 143 -2.74 -11.86 -7.89
C LEU A 143 -2.60 -11.16 -9.27
N ILE A 144 -1.43 -11.29 -9.90
CA ILE A 144 -1.15 -10.71 -11.23
C ILE A 144 -1.64 -11.67 -12.32
N THR A 145 -2.65 -11.24 -13.08
CA THR A 145 -3.15 -12.03 -14.21
C THR A 145 -2.34 -11.78 -15.49
N ALA A 146 -2.43 -12.74 -16.42
CA ALA A 146 -1.88 -12.63 -17.77
C ALA A 146 -2.32 -11.37 -18.51
N GLU A 147 -3.57 -10.98 -18.32
CA GLU A 147 -4.18 -9.80 -18.92
C GLU A 147 -3.53 -8.53 -18.39
N VAL A 148 -3.38 -8.42 -17.07
CA VAL A 148 -2.71 -7.29 -16.42
C VAL A 148 -1.25 -7.17 -16.89
N ALA A 149 -0.53 -8.29 -16.98
CA ALA A 149 0.84 -8.33 -17.51
C ALA A 149 0.94 -7.83 -18.96
N ARG A 150 -0.03 -8.16 -19.81
CA ARG A 150 -0.07 -7.74 -21.22
C ARG A 150 -0.57 -6.32 -21.42
N SER A 151 -1.28 -5.75 -20.44
CA SER A 151 -1.96 -4.45 -20.50
C SER A 151 -1.05 -3.24 -20.23
N LEU A 152 0.27 -3.40 -20.29
CA LEU A 152 1.18 -2.25 -20.17
C LEU A 152 1.00 -1.31 -21.38
N PRO A 153 0.60 -0.04 -21.17
CA PRO A 153 0.35 0.91 -22.25
C PRO A 153 1.64 1.18 -23.02
N LYS A 154 1.60 0.91 -24.33
CA LYS A 154 2.72 1.16 -25.25
C LYS A 154 2.69 2.57 -25.84
N ARG A 155 1.55 3.24 -25.71
CA ARG A 155 1.28 4.59 -26.20
C ARG A 155 0.53 5.37 -25.14
N ALA A 156 0.78 6.67 -25.06
CA ALA A 156 0.15 7.59 -24.12
C ALA A 156 -0.31 8.86 -24.83
N ILE A 157 -1.32 9.50 -24.24
CA ILE A 157 -1.75 10.85 -24.56
C ILE A 157 -1.52 11.67 -23.29
N VAL A 158 -0.88 12.82 -23.42
CA VAL A 158 -0.62 13.74 -22.32
C VAL A 158 -1.71 14.81 -22.32
N ARG A 159 -2.35 15.02 -21.16
CA ARG A 159 -3.29 16.13 -20.97
C ARG A 159 -2.63 17.25 -20.17
N VAL A 160 -2.61 18.46 -20.71
CA VAL A 160 -2.19 19.67 -20.01
C VAL A 160 -3.37 20.65 -20.01
N GLY A 161 -3.98 20.86 -18.84
CA GLY A 161 -5.24 21.61 -18.74
C GLY A 161 -6.38 20.90 -19.50
N THR A 162 -6.95 21.57 -20.50
CA THR A 162 -8.00 21.04 -21.39
C THR A 162 -7.46 20.42 -22.69
N SER A 163 -6.17 20.63 -23.00
CA SER A 163 -5.56 20.18 -24.26
C SER A 163 -4.95 18.79 -24.14
N LEU A 164 -5.15 17.98 -25.18
CA LEU A 164 -4.57 16.63 -25.32
C LEU A 164 -3.47 16.65 -26.37
N SER A 165 -2.37 15.94 -26.11
CA SER A 165 -1.33 15.68 -27.11
C SER A 165 -1.80 14.68 -28.16
N GLY A 166 -1.05 14.55 -29.26
CA GLY A 166 -1.14 13.38 -30.12
C GLY A 166 -0.75 12.09 -29.37
N LEU A 167 -1.14 10.95 -29.95
CA LEU A 167 -0.79 9.62 -29.43
C LEU A 167 0.72 9.38 -29.59
N ALA A 168 1.47 9.38 -28.49
CA ALA A 168 2.92 9.20 -28.47
C ALA A 168 3.30 7.81 -27.97
N LYS A 169 4.38 7.23 -28.50
CA LYS A 169 4.94 5.96 -28.01
C LYS A 169 5.72 6.19 -26.71
N ILE A 170 5.53 5.32 -25.72
CA ILE A 170 6.31 5.36 -24.48
C ILE A 170 7.62 4.59 -24.72
N ASN A 171 8.75 5.30 -24.72
CA ASN A 171 10.07 4.70 -24.93
C ASN A 171 10.76 4.30 -23.62
N ALA A 172 10.47 5.02 -22.52
CA ALA A 172 11.01 4.77 -21.20
C ALA A 172 10.00 5.20 -20.12
N GLY A 173 10.06 4.55 -18.96
CA GLY A 173 9.16 4.80 -17.85
C GLY A 173 7.95 3.87 -17.83
N ILE A 174 7.28 3.87 -16.67
CA ILE A 174 6.15 2.98 -16.37
C ILE A 174 4.93 3.89 -16.09
N PRO A 175 3.73 3.58 -16.60
CA PRO A 175 2.56 4.44 -16.39
C PRO A 175 2.22 4.62 -14.91
N GLN A 176 1.98 5.86 -14.49
CA GLN A 176 1.45 6.13 -13.16
C GLN A 176 0.01 5.63 -13.04
N GLY A 177 -0.30 4.94 -11.95
CA GLY A 177 -1.61 4.30 -11.73
C GLY A 177 -1.75 2.91 -12.35
N GLY A 178 -0.73 2.40 -13.05
CA GLY A 178 -0.70 1.00 -13.48
C GLY A 178 -0.53 0.05 -12.29
N ILE A 179 -1.31 -1.03 -12.26
CA ILE A 179 -1.28 -2.03 -11.18
C ILE A 179 0.11 -2.66 -11.04
N LEU A 180 0.80 -2.91 -12.16
CA LEU A 180 2.14 -3.49 -12.18
C LEU A 180 3.27 -2.48 -11.98
N SER A 181 2.97 -1.19 -12.03
CA SER A 181 4.00 -0.16 -12.05
C SER A 181 4.91 -0.18 -10.83
N PRO A 182 4.40 -0.34 -9.59
CA PRO A 182 5.25 -0.44 -8.40
C PRO A 182 6.15 -1.68 -8.43
N LEU A 183 5.63 -2.84 -8.86
CA LEU A 183 6.42 -4.08 -8.90
C LEU A 183 7.56 -3.97 -9.92
N LEU A 184 7.27 -3.47 -11.11
CA LEU A 184 8.27 -3.27 -12.15
C LEU A 184 9.35 -2.27 -11.74
N TYR A 185 8.97 -1.22 -11.00
CA TYR A 185 9.94 -0.30 -10.42
C TYR A 185 10.84 -0.99 -9.40
N ASN A 186 10.28 -1.81 -8.50
CA ASN A 186 11.06 -2.56 -7.52
C ASN A 186 12.05 -3.52 -8.19
N ILE A 187 11.64 -4.21 -9.26
CA ILE A 187 12.54 -5.08 -10.04
C ILE A 187 13.67 -4.27 -10.69
N TYR A 188 13.33 -3.13 -11.28
CA TYR A 188 14.29 -2.25 -11.92
C TYR A 188 15.30 -1.63 -10.93
N ALA A 189 14.88 -1.42 -9.68
CA ALA A 189 15.69 -0.88 -8.60
C ALA A 189 16.41 -1.95 -7.76
N ALA A 190 16.20 -3.25 -8.03
CA ALA A 190 16.60 -4.33 -7.14
C ALA A 190 18.13 -4.54 -7.05
N ASP A 191 18.88 -4.15 -8.09
CA ASP A 191 20.33 -4.33 -8.18
C ASP A 191 21.13 -3.09 -7.73
N GLN A 192 20.48 -2.18 -7.00
CA GLN A 192 21.16 -1.00 -6.48
C GLN A 192 22.30 -1.36 -5.53
N PRO A 193 23.43 -0.65 -5.60
CA PRO A 193 24.59 -0.98 -4.78
C PRO A 193 24.26 -0.76 -3.31
N THR A 194 24.77 -1.66 -2.47
CA THR A 194 24.71 -1.57 -1.02
C THR A 194 26.12 -1.50 -0.45
N SER A 195 26.31 -0.81 0.67
CA SER A 195 27.60 -0.74 1.37
C SER A 195 27.48 -1.27 2.80
N PRO A 196 28.45 -2.07 3.28
CA PRO A 196 28.40 -2.66 4.63
C PRO A 196 28.46 -1.61 5.74
N ASN A 197 29.01 -0.43 5.46
CA ASN A 197 29.19 0.65 6.44
C ASN A 197 27.99 1.61 6.51
N THR A 198 26.91 1.32 5.79
CA THR A 198 25.74 2.18 5.70
C THR A 198 24.45 1.36 5.75
N ALA A 199 23.42 1.91 6.40
CA ALA A 199 22.07 1.38 6.32
C ALA A 199 21.29 2.14 5.24
N VAL A 200 20.46 1.42 4.49
CA VAL A 200 19.59 2.00 3.45
C VAL A 200 18.14 1.78 3.82
N ALA A 201 17.32 2.83 3.72
CA ALA A 201 15.88 2.76 3.85
C ALA A 201 15.23 3.28 2.56
N GLU A 202 14.42 2.43 1.93
CA GLU A 202 13.88 2.67 0.60
C GLU A 202 12.35 2.59 0.63
N PHE A 203 11.70 3.52 -0.07
CA PHE A 203 10.28 3.49 -0.29
C PHE A 203 9.96 4.15 -1.62
N ALA A 204 9.68 3.32 -2.64
CA ALA A 204 9.60 3.79 -4.03
C ALA A 204 10.85 4.61 -4.38
N ASP A 205 10.69 5.86 -4.86
CA ASP A 205 11.78 6.76 -5.22
C ASP A 205 12.45 7.45 -4.02
N ASP A 206 11.83 7.44 -2.84
CA ASP A 206 12.41 8.02 -1.62
C ASP A 206 13.46 7.07 -1.03
N LYS A 207 14.74 7.47 -1.11
CA LYS A 207 15.87 6.74 -0.52
C LYS A 207 16.53 7.54 0.59
N ALA A 208 16.80 6.88 1.71
CA ALA A 208 17.62 7.40 2.80
C ALA A 208 18.83 6.49 3.03
N ILE A 209 20.04 7.07 2.95
CA ILE A 209 21.29 6.39 3.26
C ILE A 209 21.80 6.92 4.60
N ILE A 210 22.09 6.03 5.54
CA ILE A 210 22.45 6.36 6.92
C ILE A 210 23.83 5.78 7.20
N SER A 211 24.76 6.62 7.65
CA SER A 211 26.09 6.24 8.12
C SER A 211 26.23 6.59 9.59
N ILE A 212 26.72 5.64 10.41
CA ILE A 212 26.87 5.81 11.86
C ILE A 212 28.32 5.51 12.22
N HIS A 213 29.02 6.48 12.80
CA HIS A 213 30.40 6.32 13.27
C HIS A 213 30.73 7.35 14.36
N ASP A 214 31.67 7.03 15.25
CA ASP A 214 32.08 7.94 16.34
C ASP A 214 32.89 9.15 15.83
N ASN A 215 33.65 8.94 14.76
CA ASN A 215 34.36 9.99 14.03
C ASN A 215 33.48 10.55 12.88
N PRO A 216 33.14 11.85 12.89
CA PRO A 216 32.33 12.47 11.83
C PRO A 216 32.98 12.40 10.44
N HIS A 217 34.31 12.41 10.36
CA HIS A 217 35.02 12.33 9.07
C HIS A 217 34.81 10.98 8.41
N THR A 218 34.97 9.90 9.17
CA THR A 218 34.70 8.53 8.69
C THR A 218 33.24 8.35 8.32
N ALA A 219 32.31 8.90 9.10
CA ALA A 219 30.88 8.84 8.78
C ALA A 219 30.57 9.50 7.43
N SER A 220 31.08 10.72 7.20
CA SER A 220 30.94 11.43 5.92
C SER A 220 31.64 10.71 4.77
N HIS A 221 32.83 10.14 5.00
CA HIS A 221 33.56 9.38 3.99
C HIS A 221 32.80 8.13 3.54
N ASN A 222 32.27 7.34 4.48
CA ASN A 222 31.45 6.18 4.18
C ASN A 222 30.19 6.56 3.38
N LEU A 223 29.59 7.71 3.70
CA LEU A 223 28.43 8.21 2.96
C LEU A 223 28.83 8.63 1.54
N GLN A 224 29.95 9.33 1.38
CA GLN A 224 30.45 9.76 0.07
C GLN A 224 30.75 8.56 -0.83
N LEU A 225 31.47 7.54 -0.32
CA LEU A 225 31.76 6.32 -1.08
C LEU A 225 30.49 5.64 -1.57
N HIS A 226 29.45 5.55 -0.74
CA HIS A 226 28.17 4.98 -1.16
C HIS A 226 27.48 5.86 -2.21
N LEU A 227 27.51 7.19 -2.05
CA LEU A 227 26.95 8.09 -3.06
C LEU A 227 27.66 7.99 -4.41
N ASP A 228 28.97 7.77 -4.43
CA ASP A 228 29.75 7.59 -5.66
C ASP A 228 29.34 6.30 -6.38
N LEU A 229 29.21 5.18 -5.65
CA LEU A 229 28.67 3.92 -6.20
C LEU A 229 27.25 4.10 -6.75
N MET A 230 26.40 4.83 -6.03
CA MET A 230 25.04 5.13 -6.48
C MET A 230 25.06 6.03 -7.72
N ALA A 231 25.96 7.01 -7.82
CA ALA A 231 26.07 7.90 -8.97
C ALA A 231 26.44 7.12 -10.25
N ASP A 232 27.38 6.19 -10.15
CA ASP A 232 27.74 5.30 -11.25
C ASP A 232 26.57 4.40 -11.65
N TRP A 233 25.84 3.85 -10.67
CA TRP A 233 24.63 3.06 -10.92
C TRP A 233 23.54 3.89 -11.60
N TYR A 234 23.24 5.09 -11.10
CA TYR A 234 22.26 6.00 -11.71
C TYR A 234 22.64 6.40 -13.14
N LYS A 235 23.94 6.61 -13.42
CA LYS A 235 24.44 6.88 -14.76
C LYS A 235 24.27 5.67 -15.68
N LYS A 236 24.62 4.46 -15.22
CA LYS A 236 24.46 3.20 -15.96
C LYS A 236 22.99 2.96 -16.33
N TRP A 237 22.09 3.13 -15.36
CA TRP A 237 20.66 2.88 -15.52
C TRP A 237 19.88 4.06 -16.09
N ARG A 238 20.54 5.20 -16.35
CA ARG A 238 19.94 6.44 -16.92
C ARG A 238 18.85 7.05 -16.06
N ILE A 239 19.03 7.00 -14.74
CA ILE A 239 18.12 7.60 -13.76
C ILE A 239 18.66 8.99 -13.40
N LYS A 240 17.81 10.00 -13.55
CA LYS A 240 18.16 11.37 -13.18
C LYS A 240 17.83 11.63 -11.71
N VAL A 241 18.86 11.79 -10.89
CA VAL A 241 18.71 12.16 -9.47
C VAL A 241 18.26 13.62 -9.36
N ASN A 242 17.31 13.87 -8.45
CA ASN A 242 16.88 15.23 -8.13
C ASN A 242 17.74 15.80 -6.99
N GLN A 243 18.87 16.42 -7.35
CA GLN A 243 19.81 17.00 -6.39
C GLN A 243 19.18 18.10 -5.53
N SER A 244 18.25 18.90 -6.06
CA SER A 244 17.60 19.98 -5.29
C SER A 244 16.59 19.48 -4.26
N LYS A 245 16.04 18.28 -4.45
CA LYS A 245 15.21 17.60 -3.43
C LYS A 245 16.02 16.73 -2.47
N SER A 246 17.26 16.39 -2.83
CA SER A 246 18.16 15.60 -1.99
C SER A 246 18.71 16.48 -0.88
N LEU A 247 18.73 15.98 0.36
CA LEU A 247 19.18 16.73 1.52
C LEU A 247 20.14 15.88 2.36
N HIS A 248 21.22 16.51 2.80
CA HIS A 248 22.12 15.93 3.79
C HIS A 248 21.81 16.54 5.17
N THR A 249 21.61 15.68 6.18
CA THR A 249 21.39 16.12 7.56
C THR A 249 22.25 15.30 8.51
N THR A 250 23.10 15.99 9.29
CA THR A 250 23.89 15.36 10.34
C THR A 250 23.12 15.37 11.66
N PHE A 251 22.90 14.20 12.24
CA PHE A 251 22.30 14.06 13.58
C PHE A 251 23.40 13.95 14.64
N THR A 252 23.77 15.07 15.26
CA THR A 252 24.78 15.10 16.33
C THR A 252 24.47 16.13 17.41
N LEU A 253 24.82 15.76 18.65
CA LEU A 253 24.84 16.64 19.80
C LEU A 253 26.18 17.35 19.96
N ARG A 254 27.25 16.85 19.31
CA ARG A 254 28.55 17.51 19.30
C ARG A 254 28.42 18.83 18.55
N ARG A 255 29.20 19.83 18.98
CA ARG A 255 29.26 21.14 18.32
C ARG A 255 30.18 21.13 17.10
N THR A 256 31.05 20.12 17.00
CA THR A 256 31.97 19.93 15.88
C THR A 256 31.19 19.78 14.57
N PRO A 257 31.53 20.56 13.53
CA PRO A 257 30.92 20.42 12.22
C PRO A 257 31.28 19.06 11.63
N CYS A 258 30.31 18.42 10.96
CA CYS A 258 30.56 17.23 10.16
C CYS A 258 30.99 17.70 8.76
N PRO A 259 31.97 17.05 8.11
CA PRO A 259 32.36 17.39 6.76
C PRO A 259 31.16 17.31 5.81
N MET A 260 31.06 18.28 4.90
CA MET A 260 30.03 18.27 3.88
C MET A 260 30.27 17.12 2.92
N VAL A 261 29.18 16.46 2.54
CA VAL A 261 29.17 15.45 1.50
C VAL A 261 28.90 16.17 0.19
N SER A 262 29.68 15.84 -0.85
CA SER A 262 29.69 16.62 -2.09
C SER A 262 28.33 16.59 -2.80
N GLN A 263 28.02 17.67 -3.53
CA GLN A 263 26.87 17.79 -4.45
C GLN A 263 25.46 17.76 -3.82
N ILE A 264 25.31 17.75 -2.49
CA ILE A 264 23.99 17.77 -1.82
C ILE A 264 23.93 18.91 -0.80
N PRO A 265 22.87 19.76 -0.80
CA PRO A 265 22.73 20.82 0.18
C PRO A 265 22.53 20.27 1.61
N SER A 266 23.21 20.89 2.57
CA SER A 266 23.07 20.56 3.99
C SER A 266 21.84 21.25 4.59
N SER A 267 21.05 20.51 5.36
CA SER A 267 19.87 21.00 6.06
C SER A 267 19.85 20.54 7.51
N GLN A 268 19.31 21.38 8.40
CA GLN A 268 19.11 21.05 9.82
C GLN A 268 17.89 20.14 10.06
N THR A 269 17.05 19.96 9.04
CA THR A 269 15.87 19.10 9.10
C THR A 269 15.78 18.21 7.86
N ALA A 270 15.54 16.93 8.06
CA ALA A 270 15.28 15.98 6.99
C ALA A 270 13.80 15.60 7.00
N LYS A 271 13.14 15.64 5.84
CA LYS A 271 11.78 15.12 5.66
C LYS A 271 11.88 13.74 5.01
N TYR A 272 11.30 12.73 5.64
CA TYR A 272 11.25 11.37 5.11
C TYR A 272 9.89 10.76 5.44
N LEU A 273 9.19 10.21 4.44
CA LEU A 273 7.87 9.59 4.58
C LEU A 273 6.87 10.45 5.38
N GLY A 274 6.81 11.76 5.12
CA GLY A 274 5.88 12.67 5.80
C GLY A 274 6.21 12.99 7.27
N LEU A 275 7.33 12.49 7.80
CA LEU A 275 7.91 12.87 9.08
C LEU A 275 9.07 13.85 8.87
N THR A 276 9.29 14.74 9.83
CA THR A 276 10.37 15.72 9.77
C THR A 276 11.27 15.56 10.96
N ILE A 277 12.50 15.16 10.74
CA ILE A 277 13.48 14.87 11.77
C ILE A 277 14.41 16.07 11.87
N ASP A 278 14.46 16.71 13.03
CA ASP A 278 15.40 17.78 13.31
C ASP A 278 16.75 17.23 13.77
N ARG A 279 17.85 17.94 13.50
CA ARG A 279 19.22 17.57 13.90
C ARG A 279 19.35 17.05 15.34
N ARG A 280 18.56 17.60 16.27
CA ARG A 280 18.61 17.25 17.69
C ARG A 280 17.62 16.14 18.10
N LEU A 281 16.89 15.56 17.15
CA LEU A 281 15.87 14.52 17.35
C LEU A 281 14.82 14.91 18.40
N THR A 282 14.37 16.17 18.40
CA THR A 282 13.41 16.70 19.39
C THR A 282 11.96 16.62 18.92
N TRP A 283 11.73 16.40 17.62
CA TRP A 283 10.45 16.47 16.93
C TRP A 283 9.75 17.84 17.02
N SER A 284 10.45 18.86 17.51
CA SER A 284 9.87 20.19 17.75
C SER A 284 9.38 20.85 16.46
N HIS A 285 10.20 20.81 15.41
CA HIS A 285 9.85 21.34 14.09
C HIS A 285 8.68 20.57 13.48
N HIS A 286 8.72 19.22 13.52
CA HIS A 286 7.62 18.38 13.04
C HIS A 286 6.29 18.74 13.68
N ILE A 287 6.26 18.78 15.02
CA ILE A 287 5.04 19.06 15.78
C ILE A 287 4.54 20.48 15.51
N LYS A 288 5.43 21.47 15.38
CA LYS A 288 5.06 22.84 14.98
C LYS A 288 4.37 22.84 13.62
N THR A 289 4.96 22.19 12.62
CA THR A 289 4.40 22.11 11.26
C THR A 289 3.05 21.39 11.24
N LYS A 290 2.92 20.27 11.97
CA LYS A 290 1.64 19.56 12.12
C LYS A 290 0.59 20.42 12.83
N ARG A 291 0.97 21.19 13.86
CA ARG A 291 0.05 22.11 14.53
C ARG A 291 -0.45 23.21 13.59
N LEU A 292 0.43 23.77 12.76
CA LEU A 292 0.05 24.77 11.76
C LEU A 292 -0.90 24.18 10.70
N ALA A 293 -0.63 22.96 10.23
CA ALA A 293 -1.50 22.26 9.29
C ALA A 293 -2.89 21.97 9.90
N LEU A 294 -2.94 21.56 11.17
CA LEU A 294 -4.19 21.36 11.92
C LEU A 294 -4.98 22.66 12.05
N ASN A 295 -4.31 23.77 12.38
CA ASN A 295 -4.94 25.09 12.45
C ASN A 295 -5.49 25.53 11.08
N ALA A 296 -4.74 25.30 9.99
CA ALA A 296 -5.18 25.61 8.63
C ALA A 296 -6.42 24.81 8.24
N ARG A 297 -6.44 23.50 8.51
CA ARG A 297 -7.60 22.63 8.27
C ARG A 297 -8.81 23.06 9.11
N LEU A 298 -8.59 23.47 10.35
CA LEU A 298 -9.66 23.99 11.21
C LEU A 298 -10.25 25.29 10.65
N ARG A 299 -9.44 26.18 10.07
CA ARG A 299 -9.94 27.41 9.43
C ARG A 299 -10.85 27.10 8.24
N ILE A 300 -10.46 26.16 7.39
CA ILE A 300 -11.25 25.74 6.22
C ILE A 300 -12.60 25.15 6.67
N LEU A 301 -12.57 24.27 7.68
CA LEU A 301 -13.77 23.59 8.18
C LEU A 301 -14.51 24.37 9.28
N LYS A 302 -14.13 25.63 9.52
CA LYS A 302 -14.64 26.41 10.65
C LYS A 302 -16.16 26.57 10.58
N THR A 303 -16.71 26.78 9.40
CA THR A 303 -18.16 26.97 9.16
C THR A 303 -19.00 25.73 9.51
N LEU A 304 -18.43 24.54 9.34
CA LEU A 304 -19.11 23.27 9.65
C LEU A 304 -19.00 22.90 11.13
N ILE A 305 -17.90 23.31 11.78
CA ILE A 305 -17.52 22.91 13.13
C ILE A 305 -18.01 23.92 14.17
N SER A 306 -17.72 25.21 13.94
CA SER A 306 -17.95 26.32 14.88
C SER A 306 -19.32 26.95 14.67
N ASN A 307 -20.05 27.19 15.76
CA ASN A 307 -21.32 27.95 15.79
C ASN A 307 -22.43 27.44 14.84
N ASN A 308 -22.26 26.24 14.29
CA ASN A 308 -23.26 25.60 13.45
C ASN A 308 -24.21 24.79 14.34
N LYS A 309 -25.48 25.22 14.41
CA LYS A 309 -26.55 24.55 15.15
C LYS A 309 -27.14 23.35 14.39
N HIS A 310 -26.98 23.33 13.07
CA HIS A 310 -27.54 22.28 12.20
C HIS A 310 -26.65 21.03 12.14
N THR A 311 -25.36 21.15 12.44
CA THR A 311 -24.47 19.98 12.51
C THR A 311 -24.53 19.36 13.92
N PRO A 312 -25.02 18.11 14.07
CA PRO A 312 -25.08 17.47 15.38
C PRO A 312 -23.67 17.18 15.91
N LEU A 313 -23.53 17.11 17.23
CA LEU A 313 -22.24 16.90 17.91
C LEU A 313 -21.53 15.62 17.44
N ASN A 314 -22.29 14.54 17.20
CA ASN A 314 -21.76 13.27 16.70
C ASN A 314 -21.07 13.42 15.34
N THR A 315 -21.65 14.22 14.43
CA THR A 315 -21.03 14.50 13.12
C THR A 315 -19.78 15.36 13.27
N LYS A 316 -19.77 16.34 14.17
CA LYS A 316 -18.57 17.15 14.48
C LYS A 316 -17.44 16.29 15.06
N LEU A 317 -17.78 15.35 15.94
CA LEU A 317 -16.84 14.35 16.47
C LEU A 317 -16.33 13.41 15.39
N LEU A 318 -17.20 12.98 14.47
CA LEU A 318 -16.82 12.15 13.34
C LEU A 318 -15.82 12.88 12.45
N ILE A 319 -16.07 14.15 12.12
CA ILE A 319 -15.15 15.02 11.38
C ILE A 319 -13.79 15.11 12.09
N TYR A 320 -13.77 15.26 13.42
CA TYR A 320 -12.52 15.24 14.18
C TYR A 320 -11.77 13.92 13.99
N LYS A 321 -12.47 12.80 14.21
CA LYS A 321 -11.91 11.44 14.17
C LYS A 321 -11.40 11.05 12.78
N SER A 322 -12.05 11.52 11.71
CA SER A 322 -11.70 11.19 10.33
C SER A 322 -10.72 12.17 9.68
N LEU A 323 -10.81 13.47 9.96
CA LEU A 323 -10.01 14.48 9.24
C LEU A 323 -8.89 15.10 10.06
N PHE A 324 -9.03 15.20 11.38
CA PHE A 324 -8.03 15.87 12.23
C PHE A 324 -7.12 14.86 12.94
N LYS A 325 -7.73 13.85 13.57
CA LYS A 325 -7.01 12.81 14.31
C LYS A 325 -5.94 12.12 13.46
N PRO A 326 -6.19 11.71 12.20
CA PRO A 326 -5.18 11.05 11.38
C PRO A 326 -3.91 11.88 11.13
N MET A 327 -4.03 13.21 11.08
CA MET A 327 -2.89 14.10 10.81
C MET A 327 -1.80 14.01 11.87
N TRP A 328 -2.20 13.82 13.14
CA TRP A 328 -1.28 13.70 14.26
C TRP A 328 -1.16 12.27 14.78
N THR A 329 -2.06 11.34 14.47
CA THR A 329 -1.78 9.92 14.81
C THR A 329 -0.68 9.33 13.93
N TYR A 330 -0.47 9.88 12.72
CA TYR A 330 0.61 9.44 11.83
C TYR A 330 1.99 9.63 12.48
N GLY A 331 2.74 8.54 12.60
CA GLY A 331 4.07 8.50 13.22
C GLY A 331 4.10 8.75 14.72
N LEU A 332 2.94 8.72 15.41
CA LEU A 332 2.86 8.96 16.86
C LEU A 332 3.70 7.95 17.66
N GLN A 333 3.89 6.72 17.15
CA GLN A 333 4.79 5.73 17.73
C GLN A 333 6.25 6.19 17.76
N LEU A 334 6.65 7.10 16.88
CA LEU A 334 8.00 7.63 16.76
C LEU A 334 8.14 8.95 17.52
N TRP A 335 7.33 9.95 17.15
CA TRP A 335 7.46 11.29 17.72
C TRP A 335 6.75 11.46 19.07
N GLY A 336 5.90 10.51 19.47
CA GLY A 336 5.15 10.57 20.74
C GLY A 336 6.01 10.56 21.99
N ASN A 337 7.30 10.22 21.86
CA ASN A 337 8.32 10.36 22.89
C ASN A 337 9.01 11.72 22.96
N ALA A 338 8.57 12.68 22.14
CA ALA A 338 9.03 14.05 22.28
C ALA A 338 8.76 14.57 23.70
N LYS A 339 9.52 15.60 24.10
CA LYS A 339 9.32 16.28 25.39
C LYS A 339 7.84 16.65 25.55
N ILE A 340 7.32 16.52 26.78
CA ILE A 340 5.93 16.81 27.13
C ILE A 340 5.50 18.20 26.63
N SER A 341 6.38 19.21 26.72
CA SER A 341 6.12 20.56 26.19
C SER A 341 5.84 20.60 24.68
N ASN A 342 6.41 19.67 23.90
CA ASN A 342 6.13 19.55 22.48
C ASN A 342 4.83 18.78 22.24
N THR A 343 4.63 17.62 22.86
CA THR A 343 3.39 16.83 22.68
C THR A 343 2.15 17.59 23.15
N ASN A 344 2.28 18.41 24.20
CA ASN A 344 1.23 19.31 24.69
C ASN A 344 0.73 20.30 23.62
N LYS A 345 1.53 20.65 22.60
CA LYS A 345 1.08 21.52 21.50
C LYS A 345 -0.04 20.89 20.67
N ILE A 346 -0.05 19.56 20.55
CA ILE A 346 -1.14 18.84 19.89
C ILE A 346 -2.26 18.54 20.89
N GLN A 347 -1.96 18.23 22.15
CA GLN A 347 -2.99 18.03 23.18
C GLN A 347 -3.85 19.29 23.35
N THR A 348 -3.21 20.46 23.41
CA THR A 348 -3.92 21.75 23.46
C THR A 348 -4.75 22.00 22.20
N PHE A 349 -4.37 21.48 21.03
CA PHE A 349 -5.22 21.54 19.83
C PHE A 349 -6.46 20.69 20.02
N GLN A 350 -6.31 19.45 20.50
CA GLN A 350 -7.43 18.56 20.80
C GLN A 350 -8.38 19.21 21.81
N ASN A 351 -7.87 19.72 22.93
CA ASN A 351 -8.69 20.38 23.95
C ASN A 351 -9.44 21.58 23.36
N LYS A 352 -8.76 22.42 22.56
CA LYS A 352 -9.39 23.57 21.88
C LYS A 352 -10.49 23.11 20.92
N PHE A 353 -10.25 22.04 20.18
CA PHE A 353 -11.23 21.48 19.25
C PHE A 353 -12.45 20.93 19.98
N LEU A 354 -12.27 20.16 21.05
CA LEU A 354 -13.36 19.59 21.84
C LEU A 354 -14.24 20.70 22.43
N ARG A 355 -13.62 21.76 22.99
CA ARG A 355 -14.37 22.94 23.46
C ARG A 355 -15.15 23.63 22.35
N LEU A 356 -14.56 23.74 21.17
CA LEU A 356 -15.20 24.40 20.02
C LEU A 356 -16.45 23.66 19.55
N ILE A 357 -16.45 22.33 19.56
CA ILE A 357 -17.60 21.54 19.08
C ILE A 357 -18.74 21.47 20.10
N THR A 358 -18.42 21.55 21.40
CA THR A 358 -19.41 21.54 22.49
C THR A 358 -19.86 22.95 22.87
N ASN A 359 -19.24 24.00 22.32
CA ASN A 359 -19.40 25.39 22.78
C ASN A 359 -19.20 25.54 24.30
N SER A 360 -18.31 24.75 24.88
CA SER A 360 -18.13 24.71 26.33
C SER A 360 -17.38 25.94 26.86
N PRO A 361 -17.84 26.54 27.98
CA PRO A 361 -17.16 27.64 28.63
C PRO A 361 -15.80 27.23 29.23
N PRO A 362 -14.91 28.20 29.53
CA PRO A 362 -13.53 27.93 29.94
C PRO A 362 -13.41 27.16 31.27
N TYR A 363 -14.37 27.32 32.19
CA TYR A 363 -14.35 26.66 33.51
C TYR A 363 -14.67 25.17 33.48
N ILE A 364 -15.28 24.64 32.40
CA ILE A 364 -15.46 23.18 32.26
C ILE A 364 -14.09 22.54 32.14
N SER A 365 -13.81 21.51 32.94
CA SER A 365 -12.50 20.86 32.93
C SER A 365 -12.23 20.16 31.59
N ASN A 366 -10.97 20.11 31.16
CA ASN A 366 -10.62 19.30 29.99
C ASN A 366 -10.90 17.81 30.24
N LEU A 367 -10.75 17.33 31.48
CA LEU A 367 -11.02 15.94 31.83
C LEU A 367 -12.47 15.58 31.51
N THR A 368 -13.43 16.41 31.94
CA THR A 368 -14.87 16.24 31.69
C THR A 368 -15.17 16.16 30.18
N LEU A 369 -14.59 17.06 29.38
CA LEU A 369 -14.78 17.03 27.91
C LEU A 369 -14.26 15.73 27.29
N HIS A 370 -13.15 15.22 27.81
CA HIS A 370 -12.55 13.99 27.32
C HIS A 370 -13.34 12.74 27.74
N THR A 371 -13.88 12.70 28.96
CA THR A 371 -14.72 11.60 29.46
C THR A 371 -16.05 11.55 28.70
N ASP A 372 -16.74 12.68 28.57
CA ASP A 372 -18.09 12.73 28.01
C ASP A 372 -18.09 12.43 26.52
N LEU A 373 -17.10 12.96 25.79
CA LEU A 373 -16.95 12.73 24.36
C LEU A 373 -16.24 11.40 24.03
N LYS A 374 -15.86 10.62 25.06
CA LYS A 374 -15.09 9.36 24.96
C LYS A 374 -13.82 9.53 24.12
N MET A 375 -13.11 10.64 24.32
CA MET A 375 -11.90 11.00 23.59
C MET A 375 -10.67 10.79 24.47
N LYS A 376 -9.82 9.83 24.12
CA LYS A 376 -8.54 9.65 24.81
C LYS A 376 -7.59 10.82 24.53
N SER A 377 -6.84 11.21 25.54
CA SER A 377 -5.69 12.13 25.41
C SER A 377 -4.61 11.50 24.54
N ILE A 378 -3.69 12.33 24.05
CA ILE A 378 -2.60 11.94 23.16
C ILE A 378 -1.53 11.21 23.97
N VAL A 379 -1.78 9.93 24.23
CA VAL A 379 -0.84 9.03 24.92
C VAL A 379 -0.20 8.11 23.88
N ALA A 380 1.09 8.31 23.64
CA ALA A 380 1.86 7.51 22.69
C ALA A 380 2.00 6.04 23.10
N VAL A 381 2.01 5.77 24.41
CA VAL A 381 2.14 4.43 25.01
C VAL A 381 1.17 3.44 24.38
N ALA A 382 -0.12 3.76 24.33
CA ALA A 382 -1.13 2.85 23.79
C ALA A 382 -0.92 2.54 22.30
N PHE A 383 -0.48 3.53 21.51
CA PHE A 383 -0.19 3.33 20.09
C PHE A 383 1.07 2.49 19.88
N TYR A 384 2.10 2.70 20.71
CA TYR A 384 3.33 1.93 20.65
C TYR A 384 3.11 0.49 21.11
N LYS A 385 2.42 0.25 22.23
CA LYS A 385 2.06 -1.09 22.71
C LYS A 385 1.27 -1.89 21.66
N ARG A 386 0.27 -1.27 21.03
CA ARG A 386 -0.52 -1.89 19.94
C ARG A 386 0.31 -2.16 18.68
N PHE A 387 1.28 -1.31 18.37
CA PHE A 387 2.21 -1.56 17.26
C PHE A 387 3.13 -2.74 17.60
N HIS A 388 3.73 -2.71 18.79
CA HIS A 388 4.66 -3.73 19.26
C HIS A 388 4.03 -5.11 19.39
N SER A 389 2.79 -5.21 19.86
CA SER A 389 2.08 -6.50 19.99
C SER A 389 1.86 -7.24 18.67
N LYS A 390 2.01 -6.55 17.53
CA LYS A 390 1.87 -7.14 16.19
C LYS A 390 3.20 -7.57 15.56
N LEU A 391 4.34 -7.17 16.14
CA LEU A 391 5.66 -7.47 15.59
C LEU A 391 6.07 -8.94 15.75
N PRO A 392 5.82 -9.62 16.90
CA PRO A 392 6.25 -11.01 17.09
C PRO A 392 5.63 -12.02 16.11
N SER A 393 4.43 -11.74 15.59
CA SER A 393 3.72 -12.64 14.67
C SER A 393 3.97 -12.30 13.19
N HIS A 394 4.95 -11.45 12.89
CA HIS A 394 5.18 -10.98 11.53
C HIS A 394 6.16 -11.88 10.76
N SER A 395 5.80 -12.30 9.55
CA SER A 395 6.62 -13.23 8.72
C SER A 395 7.98 -12.64 8.30
N ASN A 396 8.08 -11.32 8.18
CA ASN A 396 9.32 -10.64 7.80
C ASN A 396 10.34 -10.59 8.98
N PRO A 397 11.54 -11.15 8.83
CA PRO A 397 12.55 -11.20 9.91
C PRO A 397 13.06 -9.83 10.34
N LEU A 398 13.12 -8.83 9.44
CA LEU A 398 13.51 -7.47 9.79
C LEU A 398 12.48 -6.82 10.74
N ILE A 399 11.20 -7.13 10.54
CA ILE A 399 10.11 -6.64 11.39
C ILE A 399 10.09 -7.41 12.71
N LEU A 400 10.39 -8.70 12.70
CA LEU A 400 10.56 -9.51 13.90
C LEU A 400 11.70 -8.98 14.78
N ASN A 401 12.83 -8.59 14.19
CA ASN A 401 13.94 -7.96 14.89
C ASN A 401 13.55 -6.62 15.54
N LEU A 402 12.51 -5.94 15.04
CA LEU A 402 11.98 -4.77 15.69
C LEU A 402 11.14 -5.09 16.93
N ALA A 403 10.79 -6.35 17.20
CA ALA A 403 10.04 -6.78 18.38
C ALA A 403 10.90 -6.94 19.66
N THR A 404 12.23 -6.75 19.56
CA THR A 404 13.11 -6.93 20.73
C THR A 404 12.88 -5.84 21.78
N LEU A 405 12.80 -6.22 23.06
CA LEU A 405 12.62 -5.26 24.15
C LEU A 405 13.84 -4.34 24.35
N THR A 406 15.01 -4.78 23.89
CA THR A 406 16.29 -4.07 23.97
C THR A 406 16.88 -3.85 22.58
N ILE A 407 17.73 -2.83 22.44
CA ILE A 407 18.56 -2.68 21.24
C ILE A 407 19.69 -3.73 21.32
N PRO A 408 19.95 -4.51 20.25
CA PRO A 408 21.10 -5.41 20.19
C PRO A 408 22.39 -4.66 20.57
N GLY A 409 23.15 -5.20 21.52
CA GLY A 409 24.40 -4.59 21.99
C GLY A 409 24.26 -3.49 23.05
N ASN A 410 23.05 -3.19 23.54
CA ASN A 410 22.76 -2.24 24.63
C ASN A 410 23.63 -0.96 24.61
N PRO A 411 23.58 -0.16 23.52
CA PRO A 411 24.52 0.93 23.33
C PRO A 411 24.37 1.98 24.45
N PRO A 412 25.48 2.59 24.89
CA PRO A 412 25.49 3.52 26.01
C PRO A 412 24.48 4.66 25.80
N ARG A 413 23.48 4.72 26.68
CA ARG A 413 22.43 5.73 26.65
C ARG A 413 23.00 7.07 27.12
N ARG A 414 23.44 7.91 26.18
CA ARG A 414 24.08 9.20 26.51
C ARG A 414 23.12 10.27 27.07
N LEU A 415 21.80 10.03 27.14
CA LEU A 415 20.81 11.04 27.58
C LEU A 415 19.62 10.45 28.35
N LYS A 416 19.02 11.26 29.24
CA LYS A 416 17.68 11.09 29.86
C LYS A 416 16.53 11.19 28.82
N ARG A 417 16.70 10.65 27.62
CA ARG A 417 15.68 10.62 26.56
C ARG A 417 15.08 9.22 26.49
N LYS A 418 13.76 9.14 26.65
CA LYS A 418 13.02 7.90 26.46
C LYS A 418 13.01 7.54 24.97
N TRP A 419 13.41 6.32 24.66
CA TRP A 419 13.26 5.73 23.33
C TRP A 419 11.86 5.19 23.12
N CYS A 420 11.46 4.97 21.86
CA CYS A 420 10.17 4.36 21.50
C CYS A 420 9.89 3.09 22.31
N ARG A 421 10.90 2.24 22.46
CA ARG A 421 10.85 1.00 23.23
C ARG A 421 10.63 1.21 24.74
N ASP A 422 11.10 2.32 25.31
CA ASP A 422 10.91 2.63 26.74
C ASP A 422 9.43 2.93 27.07
N LEU A 423 8.54 3.05 26.07
CA LEU A 423 7.09 3.13 26.28
C LEU A 423 6.47 1.77 26.62
N LEU A 424 7.19 0.65 26.50
CA LEU A 424 6.69 -0.67 26.88
C LEU A 424 6.75 -0.90 28.38
N THR A 425 7.75 -0.32 29.04
CA THR A 425 8.01 -0.46 30.49
C THR A 425 7.24 0.55 31.34
N VAL A 426 6.47 1.45 30.71
CA VAL A 426 5.56 2.43 31.34
C VAL A 426 4.14 1.96 31.13
#